data_AF-A0A963Z5S8-F1
#
_entry.id   AF-A0A963Z5S8-F1
#
_cell.length_a   1.000
_cell.length_b   1.000
_cell.length_c   1.000
_cell.angle_alpha   90.00
_cell.angle_beta   90.00
_cell.angle_gamma   90.00
#
_symmetry.space_group_name_H-M   'P 1'
#
loop_
_entity.id
_entity.type
_entity.pdbx_description
1 polymer ?
#
loop_
_entity_poly.entity_id
_entity_poly.type
_entity_poly.pdbx_seq_one_letter_code
_entity_poly.pdbx_strand_id
1 'polypeptide(L)'
;MEPMKPMAPIEPMKPMPEGETWWPADLGQPSTSGSQNAMRYAFFPEKHRLLVEKDGNLTAYDTGDHHISGVSQQQSQGQDLAFTSQNGTVGLDELKWVGSDVHKSG
;
A
#
# COMPACT_ATOMS: atom_id res chain seq x y z
N MET A 1 -11.91 -41.58 -31.83
CA MET A 1 -12.30 -40.99 -30.54
C MET A 1 -11.05 -40.99 -29.68
N GLU A 2 -10.39 -39.83 -29.52
CA GLU A 2 -9.19 -39.74 -28.68
C GLU A 2 -9.61 -39.67 -27.20
N PRO A 3 -8.95 -40.42 -26.31
CA PRO A 3 -9.30 -40.43 -24.90
C PRO A 3 -8.89 -39.09 -24.26
N MET A 4 -9.79 -38.52 -23.45
CA MET A 4 -9.55 -37.26 -22.75
C MET A 4 -8.35 -37.38 -21.80
N LYS A 5 -7.42 -36.42 -21.88
CA LYS A 5 -6.28 -36.31 -20.95
C LYS A 5 -6.80 -36.10 -19.52
N PRO A 6 -6.22 -36.76 -18.50
CA PRO A 6 -6.62 -36.50 -17.12
C PRO A 6 -6.20 -35.08 -16.73
N MET A 7 -7.12 -34.35 -16.08
CA MET A 7 -6.85 -33.02 -15.55
C MET A 7 -5.74 -33.10 -14.49
N ALA A 8 -4.73 -32.24 -14.62
CA ALA A 8 -3.64 -32.13 -13.65
C ALA A 8 -4.18 -31.73 -12.25
N PRO A 9 -3.57 -32.21 -11.16
CA PRO A 9 -3.96 -31.81 -9.81
C PRO A 9 -3.76 -30.30 -9.65
N ILE A 10 -4.68 -29.66 -8.94
CA ILE A 10 -4.60 -28.23 -8.62
C ILE A 10 -3.30 -28.02 -7.85
N GLU A 11 -2.29 -27.42 -8.49
CA GLU A 11 -1.06 -27.02 -7.80
C GLU A 11 -1.47 -26.08 -6.66
N PRO A 12 -0.94 -26.23 -5.42
CA PRO A 12 -1.11 -25.20 -4.41
C PRO A 12 -0.67 -23.91 -5.06
N MET A 13 -1.58 -22.94 -5.16
CA MET A 13 -1.34 -21.71 -5.90
C MET A 13 0.04 -21.20 -5.50
N LYS A 14 0.98 -21.17 -6.46
CA LYS A 14 2.21 -20.40 -6.31
C LYS A 14 1.78 -19.07 -5.68
N PRO A 15 2.41 -18.58 -4.59
CA PRO A 15 2.12 -17.23 -4.14
C PRO A 15 2.17 -16.39 -5.40
N MET A 16 1.05 -15.72 -5.69
CA MET A 16 0.90 -14.90 -6.89
C MET A 16 2.19 -14.11 -7.01
N PRO A 17 2.82 -14.03 -8.21
CA PRO A 17 4.06 -13.28 -8.35
C PRO A 17 3.82 -11.96 -7.63
N GLU A 18 4.58 -11.72 -6.56
CA GLU A 18 4.54 -10.48 -5.79
C GLU A 18 4.80 -9.39 -6.83
N GLY A 19 3.73 -8.86 -7.40
CA GLY A 19 3.79 -8.01 -8.56
C GLY A 19 4.63 -6.84 -8.14
N GLU A 20 5.83 -6.72 -8.73
CA GLU A 20 6.89 -5.76 -8.42
C GLU A 20 6.46 -4.78 -7.34
N THR A 21 6.72 -5.18 -6.11
CA THR A 21 6.29 -4.45 -4.94
C THR A 21 6.77 -3.00 -5.08
N TRP A 22 5.84 -2.04 -5.22
CA TRP A 22 6.18 -0.64 -5.53
C TRP A 22 6.80 0.11 -4.35
N TRP A 23 7.02 -0.58 -3.24
CA TRP A 23 7.68 -0.08 -2.05
C TRP A 23 9.01 -0.81 -1.78
N PRO A 24 9.96 -0.16 -1.07
CA PRO A 24 11.24 -0.77 -0.74
C PRO A 24 11.09 -2.07 0.07
N ALA A 25 11.88 -3.08 -0.29
CA ALA A 25 11.87 -4.37 0.40
C ALA A 25 12.28 -4.27 1.89
N ASP A 26 13.04 -3.25 2.29
CA ASP A 26 13.42 -3.03 3.71
C ASP A 26 12.21 -2.79 4.63
N LEU A 27 11.10 -2.30 4.08
CA LEU A 27 9.87 -2.09 4.84
C LEU A 27 9.12 -3.38 5.14
N GLY A 28 9.43 -4.47 4.43
CA GLY A 28 8.79 -5.76 4.60
C GLY A 28 7.36 -5.77 4.06
N GLN A 29 6.46 -6.42 4.80
CA GLN A 29 5.07 -6.63 4.40
C GLN A 29 4.16 -5.57 5.04
N PRO A 30 3.33 -4.86 4.26
CA PRO A 30 2.40 -3.91 4.83
C PRO A 30 1.28 -4.63 5.59
N SER A 31 0.83 -4.05 6.69
CA SER A 31 -0.36 -4.51 7.42
C SER A 31 -1.65 -4.13 6.69
N THR A 32 -1.64 -3.02 5.94
CA THR A 32 -2.73 -2.63 5.04
C THR A 32 -2.16 -1.93 3.82
N SER A 33 -2.69 -2.25 2.65
CA SER A 33 -2.30 -1.64 1.38
C SER A 33 -3.49 -1.58 0.45
N GLY A 34 -3.54 -0.58 -0.42
CA GLY A 34 -4.60 -0.45 -1.41
C GLY A 34 -4.30 0.61 -2.45
N SER A 35 -5.21 0.70 -3.43
CA SER A 35 -5.14 1.72 -4.48
C SER A 35 -6.52 2.29 -4.75
N GLN A 36 -6.64 3.61 -4.82
CA GLN A 36 -7.87 4.32 -5.16
C GLN A 36 -7.55 5.58 -5.99
N ASN A 37 -8.34 5.88 -7.03
CA ASN A 37 -8.20 7.09 -7.86
C ASN A 37 -6.76 7.38 -8.31
N ALA A 38 -6.08 6.36 -8.85
CA ALA A 38 -4.68 6.42 -9.28
C ALA A 38 -3.64 6.71 -8.18
N MET A 39 -4.06 6.75 -6.91
CA MET A 39 -3.18 6.78 -5.75
C MET A 39 -3.06 5.38 -5.14
N ARG A 40 -1.89 5.05 -4.60
CA ARG A 40 -1.63 3.80 -3.87
C ARG A 40 -1.12 4.13 -2.49
N TYR A 41 -1.42 3.30 -1.52
CA TYR A 41 -0.89 3.43 -0.17
C TYR A 41 -0.50 2.07 0.41
N ALA A 42 0.48 2.08 1.30
CA ALA A 42 0.93 0.91 2.04
C ALA A 42 1.39 1.34 3.45
N PHE A 43 0.82 0.72 4.48
CA PHE A 43 1.10 1.01 5.89
C PHE A 43 1.89 -0.14 6.54
N PHE A 44 3.01 0.23 7.17
CA PHE A 44 3.95 -0.66 7.83
C PHE A 44 4.03 -0.29 9.31
N PRO A 45 3.23 -0.93 10.18
CA PRO A 45 3.22 -0.60 11.61
C PRO A 45 4.57 -0.88 12.27
N GLU A 46 5.29 -1.93 11.88
CA GLU A 46 6.60 -2.27 12.44
C GLU A 46 7.67 -1.19 12.21
N LYS A 47 7.51 -0.39 11.14
CA LYS A 47 8.42 0.69 10.77
C LYS A 47 7.82 2.07 11.02
N HIS A 48 6.62 2.13 11.60
CA HIS A 48 5.82 3.35 11.76
C HIS A 48 5.78 4.18 10.47
N ARG A 49 5.53 3.50 9.34
CA ARG A 49 5.72 4.05 8.00
C ARG A 49 4.44 3.93 7.19
N LEU A 50 4.04 5.04 6.59
CA LEU A 50 3.01 5.07 5.55
C LEU A 50 3.65 5.53 4.26
N LEU A 51 3.55 4.69 3.23
CA LEU A 51 3.89 5.07 1.87
C LEU A 51 2.64 5.46 1.11
N VAL A 52 2.72 6.55 0.37
CA VAL A 52 1.69 7.00 -0.56
C VAL A 52 2.34 7.29 -1.90
N GLU A 53 1.89 6.60 -2.94
CA GLU A 53 2.23 6.90 -4.32
C GLU A 53 1.07 7.65 -4.98
N LYS A 54 1.34 8.86 -5.46
CA LYS A 54 0.38 9.68 -6.21
C LYS A 54 1.04 10.16 -7.49
N ASP A 55 0.41 9.88 -8.63
CA ASP A 55 0.94 10.25 -9.95
C ASP A 55 2.41 9.79 -10.16
N GLY A 56 2.75 8.58 -9.67
CA GLY A 56 4.10 8.02 -9.74
C GLY A 56 5.10 8.59 -8.73
N ASN A 57 4.71 9.57 -7.91
CA ASN A 57 5.55 10.11 -6.83
C ASN A 57 5.31 9.34 -5.54
N LEU A 58 6.31 8.56 -5.12
CA LEU A 58 6.30 7.83 -3.87
C LEU A 58 6.76 8.72 -2.72
N THR A 59 5.89 8.90 -1.74
CA THR A 59 6.13 9.72 -0.54
C THR A 59 5.99 8.87 0.71
N ALA A 60 6.92 9.06 1.64
CA ALA A 60 6.99 8.36 2.91
C ALA A 60 6.64 9.29 4.06
N TYR A 61 5.73 8.85 4.91
CA TYR A 61 5.25 9.54 6.10
C TYR A 61 5.49 8.70 7.35
N ASP A 62 5.90 9.36 8.43
CA ASP A 62 6.01 8.77 9.75
C ASP A 62 4.61 8.78 10.38
N THR A 63 4.10 7.60 10.72
CA THR A 63 2.79 7.45 11.35
C THR A 63 2.85 7.56 12.86
N GLY A 64 4.04 7.60 13.48
CA GLY A 64 4.21 7.38 14.90
C GLY A 64 3.40 6.17 15.35
N ASP A 65 2.67 6.30 16.44
CA ASP A 65 1.83 5.24 17.01
C ASP A 65 0.46 5.06 16.30
N HIS A 66 0.18 5.76 15.18
CA HIS A 66 -1.09 5.60 14.49
C HIS A 66 -1.17 4.24 13.78
N HIS A 67 -2.10 3.40 14.22
CA HIS A 67 -2.42 2.13 13.57
C HIS A 67 -3.51 2.34 12.54
N ILE A 68 -3.12 2.42 11.27
CA ILE A 68 -4.04 2.64 10.17
C ILE A 68 -4.79 1.33 9.85
N SER A 69 -6.12 1.41 9.93
CA SER A 69 -7.03 0.29 9.63
C SER A 69 -7.85 0.49 8.36
N GLY A 70 -7.95 1.72 7.87
CA GLY A 70 -8.72 2.04 6.67
C GLY A 70 -8.30 3.36 6.03
N VAL A 71 -8.77 3.58 4.81
CA VAL A 71 -8.56 4.82 4.05
C VAL A 71 -9.91 5.35 3.56
N SER A 72 -10.03 6.66 3.53
CA SER A 72 -11.17 7.40 2.98
C SER A 72 -10.64 8.57 2.17
N GLN A 73 -11.36 8.98 1.13
CA GLN A 73 -10.99 10.16 0.34
C GLN A 73 -11.69 11.39 0.88
N GLN A 74 -10.93 12.45 1.12
CA GLN A 74 -11.51 13.72 1.48
C GLN A 74 -12.01 14.42 0.19
N GLN A 75 -13.32 14.59 0.06
CA GLN A 75 -13.95 15.16 -1.14
C GLN A 75 -13.85 16.70 -1.24
N SER A 76 -13.24 17.37 -0.25
CA SER A 76 -13.18 18.84 -0.18
C SER A 76 -11.78 19.36 -0.56
N GLN A 77 -11.73 20.18 -1.62
CA GLN A 77 -10.69 21.10 -2.16
C GLN A 77 -9.18 20.76 -2.12
N GLY A 78 -8.71 19.81 -1.31
CA GLY A 78 -7.42 19.15 -1.40
C GLY A 78 -7.68 17.65 -1.53
N GLN A 79 -7.34 17.07 -2.69
CA GLN A 79 -7.51 15.64 -2.94
C GLN A 79 -6.48 14.82 -2.17
N ASP A 80 -6.61 14.79 -0.86
CA ASP A 80 -5.74 14.08 0.05
C ASP A 80 -6.48 12.89 0.67
N LEU A 81 -5.71 11.84 0.94
CA LEU A 81 -6.20 10.65 1.61
C LEU A 81 -6.33 10.93 3.12
N ALA A 82 -7.44 10.49 3.69
CA ALA A 82 -7.69 10.51 5.11
C ALA A 82 -7.67 9.06 5.63
N PHE A 83 -6.86 8.79 6.63
CA PHE A 83 -6.61 7.46 7.16
C PHE A 83 -7.35 7.28 8.48
N THR A 84 -7.98 6.13 8.67
CA THR A 84 -8.63 5.80 9.94
C THR A 84 -7.63 5.12 10.87
N SER A 85 -7.30 5.78 11.98
CA SER A 85 -6.49 5.24 13.07
C SER A 85 -7.34 4.89 14.29
N GLN A 86 -6.73 4.25 15.29
CA GLN A 86 -7.36 3.99 16.58
C GLN A 86 -7.78 5.27 17.32
N ASN A 87 -7.16 6.41 17.00
CA ASN A 87 -7.45 7.71 17.60
C ASN A 87 -8.46 8.53 16.79
N GLY A 88 -8.95 8.01 15.66
CA GLY A 88 -9.80 8.71 14.70
C GLY A 88 -9.12 8.91 13.35
N THR A 89 -9.71 9.78 12.53
CA THR A 89 -9.19 10.12 11.20
C THR A 89 -7.92 10.95 11.29
N VAL A 90 -6.94 10.64 10.44
CA VAL A 90 -5.64 11.30 10.29
C VAL A 90 -5.44 11.66 8.83
N GLY A 91 -5.21 12.94 8.54
CA GLY A 91 -4.81 13.44 7.23
C GLY A 91 -3.33 13.23 6.94
N LEU A 92 -2.94 13.30 5.67
CA LEU A 92 -1.52 13.30 5.29
C LEU A 92 -0.77 14.53 5.79
N ASP A 93 -1.45 15.66 5.93
CA ASP A 93 -0.90 16.91 6.45
C ASP A 93 -0.61 16.84 7.97
N GLU A 94 -1.28 15.93 8.68
CA GLU A 94 -1.06 15.67 10.10
C GLU A 94 0.14 14.73 10.32
N LEU A 95 0.54 13.97 9.30
CA LEU A 95 1.67 13.06 9.36
C LEU A 95 2.98 13.76 9.04
N LYS A 96 4.04 13.34 9.73
CA LYS A 96 5.36 13.90 9.48
C LYS A 96 5.94 13.33 8.18
N TRP A 97 6.20 14.19 7.21
CA TRP A 97 6.93 13.81 6.00
C TRP A 97 8.35 13.35 6.34
N VAL A 98 8.72 12.17 5.86
CA VAL A 98 10.06 11.59 6.07
C VAL A 98 10.93 11.71 4.83
N GLY A 99 10.31 11.74 3.65
CA GLY A 99 11.02 11.83 2.39
C GLY A 99 10.12 11.44 1.21
N SER A 100 10.55 11.79 0.01
CA SER A 100 10.07 11.16 -1.22
C SER A 100 11.17 10.25 -1.74
N ASP A 101 10.86 8.97 -1.92
CA ASP A 101 11.79 8.06 -2.58
C ASP A 101 11.45 8.03 -4.06
N VAL A 102 12.30 8.62 -4.90
CA VAL A 102 12.09 8.69 -6.35
C VAL A 102 12.62 7.43 -7.05
N HIS A 103 13.14 6.44 -6.33
CA HIS A 103 13.72 5.24 -6.93
C HIS A 103 12.68 4.14 -7.15
N LYS A 104 11.77 4.39 -8.10
CA LYS A 104 11.22 3.31 -8.92
C LYS A 104 12.38 2.73 -9.75
N SER A 105 13.10 1.77 -9.18
CA SER A 105 14.01 0.95 -9.98
C SER A 105 13.14 0.12 -10.91
N GLY A 106 13.10 0.51 -12.19
CA GLY A 106 12.42 -0.23 -13.26
C GLY A 106 13.23 -1.41 -13.78
#